data_AF-A0A7S2N247-F1
#
_entry.id   AF-A0A7S2N247-F1
#
_cell.length_a   1.000
_cell.length_b   1.000
_cell.length_c   1.000
_cell.angle_alpha   90.00
_cell.angle_beta   90.00
_cell.angle_gamma   90.00
#
_symmetry.space_group_name_H-M   'P 1'
#
loop_
_entity.id
_entity.type
_entity.pdbx_description
1 polymer ?
#
loop_
_entity_poly.entity_id
_entity_poly.type
_entity_poly.pdbx_seq_one_letter_code
_entity_poly.pdbx_strand_id
1 'polypeptide(L)'
;KTRLSAEELYKKSSNELTDGSTLFIATDERNKSFFKPLAEKYDVCFLDDFKDEIVTMNSNYFGMLDQLVASKGRVFFGTWFSTLSGYINRMRGYYIAKHNLEGHKDGTM
;
A
#
# COMPACT_ATOMS: atom_id res chain seq x y z
N LYS A 1 6.68 -1.48 -15.08
CA LYS A 1 5.91 -0.38 -15.71
C LYS A 1 4.43 -0.63 -15.50
N THR A 2 3.78 0.24 -14.74
CA THR A 2 2.36 0.12 -14.35
C THR A 2 1.46 0.11 -15.58
N ARG A 3 0.49 -0.81 -15.64
CA ARG A 3 -0.43 -0.95 -16.79
C ARG A 3 -1.55 0.09 -16.82
N LEU A 4 -1.83 0.72 -15.69
CA LEU A 4 -2.88 1.73 -15.52
C LEU A 4 -2.26 3.10 -15.36
N SER A 5 -2.94 4.14 -15.83
CA SER A 5 -2.58 5.53 -15.51
C SER A 5 -2.91 5.87 -14.05
N ALA A 6 -2.33 6.95 -13.53
CA ALA A 6 -2.63 7.38 -12.17
C ALA A 6 -4.06 7.91 -12.01
N GLU A 7 -4.64 8.48 -13.07
CA GLU A 7 -6.04 8.88 -13.12
C GLU A 7 -6.97 7.66 -13.06
N GLU A 8 -6.62 6.57 -13.75
CA GLU A 8 -7.36 5.32 -13.66
C GLU A 8 -7.26 4.68 -12.28
N LEU A 9 -6.07 4.74 -11.64
CA LEU A 9 -5.89 4.28 -10.27
C LEU A 9 -6.80 5.07 -9.32
N TYR A 10 -6.78 6.40 -9.40
CA TYR A 10 -7.65 7.28 -8.61
C TYR A 10 -9.14 6.98 -8.84
N LYS A 11 -9.57 6.87 -10.10
CA LYS A 11 -10.97 6.59 -10.43
C LYS A 11 -11.44 5.25 -9.85
N LYS A 12 -10.57 4.24 -9.79
CA LYS A 12 -10.91 2.91 -9.26
C LYS A 12 -10.86 2.81 -7.74
N SER A 13 -10.06 3.64 -7.06
CA SER A 13 -9.90 3.56 -5.61
C SER A 13 -10.70 4.60 -4.83
N SER A 14 -11.02 5.75 -5.43
CA SER A 14 -11.60 6.92 -4.73
C SER A 14 -12.85 6.64 -3.91
N ASN A 15 -13.73 5.72 -4.34
CA ASN A 15 -14.96 5.42 -3.60
C ASN A 15 -14.73 4.75 -2.23
N GLU A 16 -13.59 4.07 -2.05
CA GLU A 16 -13.25 3.36 -0.80
C GLU A 16 -12.26 4.16 0.06
N LEU A 17 -11.64 5.19 -0.51
CA LEU A 17 -10.68 6.04 0.17
C LEU A 17 -11.40 7.23 0.82
N THR A 18 -10.83 7.72 1.91
CA THR A 18 -11.32 8.94 2.57
C THR A 18 -10.50 10.12 2.09
N ASP A 19 -11.15 11.16 1.57
CA ASP A 19 -10.49 12.39 1.11
C ASP A 19 -9.55 12.96 2.19
N GLY A 20 -8.35 13.38 1.78
CA GLY A 20 -7.33 13.93 2.67
C GLY A 20 -6.65 12.92 3.60
N SER A 21 -7.00 11.62 3.52
CA SER A 21 -6.31 10.59 4.30
C SER A 21 -4.89 10.32 3.78
N THR A 22 -4.05 9.73 4.63
CA THR A 22 -2.69 9.31 4.25
C THR A 22 -2.74 8.08 3.33
N LEU A 23 -2.06 8.17 2.19
CA LEU A 23 -1.94 7.10 1.21
C LEU A 23 -0.48 6.68 1.08
N PHE A 24 -0.15 5.52 1.65
CA PHE A 24 1.15 4.90 1.47
C PHE A 24 1.24 4.15 0.13
N ILE A 25 2.25 4.44 -0.68
CA ILE A 25 2.44 3.84 -2.00
C ILE A 25 3.73 3.01 -2.04
N ALA A 26 3.59 1.69 -2.03
CA ALA A 26 4.67 0.74 -2.30
C ALA A 26 4.77 0.47 -3.81
N THR A 27 5.84 0.94 -4.46
CA THR A 27 5.96 0.91 -5.93
C THR A 27 7.40 0.74 -6.43
N ASP A 28 7.56 0.12 -7.59
CA ASP A 28 8.80 0.08 -8.37
C ASP A 28 8.96 1.29 -9.30
N GLU A 29 7.91 2.12 -9.44
CA GLU A 29 7.93 3.34 -10.24
C GLU A 29 8.84 4.40 -9.60
N ARG A 30 9.87 4.82 -10.34
CA ARG A 30 10.85 5.81 -9.86
C ARG A 30 10.35 7.24 -10.02
N ASN A 31 9.48 7.49 -10.98
CA ASN A 31 8.94 8.81 -11.21
C ASN A 31 7.74 9.09 -10.29
N LYS A 32 8.01 9.68 -9.10
CA LYS A 32 6.96 10.05 -8.13
C LYS A 32 5.89 10.99 -8.71
N SER A 33 6.20 11.79 -9.74
CA SER A 33 5.21 12.65 -10.40
C SER A 33 4.10 11.88 -11.11
N PHE A 34 4.31 10.58 -11.38
CA PHE A 34 3.24 9.69 -11.84
C PHE A 34 2.04 9.72 -10.89
N PHE A 35 2.26 9.80 -9.57
CA PHE A 35 1.19 9.76 -8.56
C PHE A 35 0.56 11.14 -8.28
N LYS A 36 0.85 12.16 -9.09
CA LYS A 36 0.33 13.52 -8.89
C LYS A 36 -1.21 13.57 -8.72
N PRO A 37 -2.03 12.86 -9.53
CA PRO A 37 -3.49 12.88 -9.34
C PRO A 37 -3.95 12.40 -7.95
N LEU A 38 -3.19 11.50 -7.33
CA LEU A 38 -3.46 11.02 -5.97
C LEU A 38 -2.93 12.02 -4.92
N ALA A 39 -1.72 12.57 -5.13
CA ALA A 39 -1.13 13.55 -4.23
C ALA A 39 -1.90 14.88 -4.16
N GLU A 40 -2.71 15.20 -5.16
CA GLU A 40 -3.63 16.35 -5.13
C GLU A 40 -4.85 16.14 -4.20
N LYS A 41 -5.14 14.89 -3.80
CA LYS A 41 -6.34 14.51 -3.03
C LYS A 41 -6.02 13.87 -1.68
N TYR A 42 -4.84 13.29 -1.54
CA TYR A 42 -4.41 12.52 -0.39
C TYR A 42 -3.02 12.98 0.07
N ASP A 43 -2.72 12.75 1.33
CA ASP A 43 -1.37 12.89 1.87
C ASP A 43 -0.53 11.67 1.47
N VAL A 44 0.16 11.77 0.34
CA VAL A 44 0.90 10.64 -0.25
C VAL A 44 2.29 10.53 0.35
N CYS A 45 2.63 9.33 0.83
CA CYS A 45 3.96 9.01 1.30
C CYS A 45 4.49 7.70 0.69
N PHE A 46 5.81 7.62 0.61
CA PHE A 46 6.58 6.49 0.11
C PHE A 46 7.57 6.02 1.18
N LEU A 47 8.06 4.78 1.08
CA LEU A 47 9.13 4.30 1.97
C LEU A 47 10.36 5.22 1.92
N ASP A 48 10.64 5.77 0.74
CA ASP A 48 11.73 6.70 0.49
C ASP A 48 11.69 7.98 1.35
N ASP A 49 10.51 8.38 1.82
CA ASP A 49 10.34 9.58 2.63
C ASP A 49 10.79 9.35 4.09
N PHE A 50 11.10 8.10 4.45
CA PHE A 50 11.58 7.67 5.77
C PHE A 50 13.02 7.13 5.74
N LYS A 51 13.79 7.39 4.67
CA LYS A 51 15.15 6.86 4.49
C LYS A 51 16.09 7.16 5.64
N ASP A 52 15.98 8.35 6.23
CA ASP A 52 16.83 8.78 7.33
C ASP A 52 16.60 7.94 8.60
N GLU A 53 15.37 7.45 8.79
CA GLU A 53 14.99 6.57 9.92
C GLU A 53 15.47 5.12 9.73
N ILE A 54 15.76 4.71 8.49
CA ILE A 54 16.16 3.34 8.13
C ILE A 54 17.56 3.26 7.54
N VAL A 55 18.39 4.29 7.74
CA VAL A 55 19.71 4.44 7.11
C VAL A 55 20.66 3.27 7.39
N THR A 56 20.57 2.65 8.58
CA THR A 56 21.40 1.51 8.97
C THR A 56 20.86 0.17 8.46
N MET A 57 19.67 0.16 7.87
CA MET A 57 19.01 -1.06 7.42
C MET A 57 19.52 -1.49 6.05
N ASN A 58 19.74 -2.79 5.89
CA ASN A 58 20.06 -3.35 4.58
C ASN A 58 18.87 -3.14 3.62
N SER A 59 19.14 -2.54 2.45
CA SER A 59 18.12 -2.23 1.45
C SER A 59 17.36 -3.45 0.92
N ASN A 60 17.92 -4.65 1.06
CA ASN A 60 17.22 -5.90 0.75
C ASN A 60 15.96 -6.12 1.62
N TYR A 61 15.85 -5.43 2.77
CA TYR A 61 14.67 -5.47 3.63
C TYR A 61 13.59 -4.44 3.26
N PHE A 62 13.86 -3.52 2.35
CA PHE A 62 12.91 -2.44 2.01
C PHE A 62 11.59 -2.99 1.45
N GLY A 63 11.65 -4.02 0.59
CA GLY A 63 10.44 -4.69 0.12
C GLY A 63 9.65 -5.38 1.24
N MET A 64 10.31 -5.81 2.32
CA MET A 64 9.62 -6.38 3.50
C MET A 64 8.98 -5.28 4.35
N LEU A 65 9.61 -4.10 4.46
CA LEU A 65 9.02 -2.92 5.09
C LEU A 65 7.78 -2.45 4.34
N ASP A 66 7.85 -2.36 3.00
CA ASP A 66 6.70 -2.03 2.16
C ASP A 66 5.52 -2.97 2.45
N GLN A 67 5.80 -4.27 2.51
CA GLN A 67 4.78 -5.26 2.83
C GLN A 67 4.19 -5.03 4.21
N LEU A 68 5.03 -4.78 5.22
CA LEU A 68 4.61 -4.60 6.61
C LEU A 68 3.72 -3.36 6.75
N VAL A 69 4.17 -2.21 6.24
CA VAL A 69 3.42 -0.94 6.30
C VAL A 69 2.10 -1.06 5.54
N ALA A 70 2.13 -1.55 4.28
CA ALA A 70 0.93 -1.71 3.47
C ALA A 70 -0.09 -2.67 4.11
N SER A 71 0.36 -3.70 4.83
CA SER A 71 -0.55 -4.63 5.52
C SER A 71 -1.35 -3.99 6.66
N LYS A 72 -0.89 -2.85 7.21
CA LYS A 72 -1.56 -2.15 8.31
C LYS A 72 -2.55 -1.07 7.85
N GLY A 73 -2.60 -0.78 6.55
CA GLY A 73 -3.59 0.16 6.00
C GLY A 73 -5.03 -0.30 6.29
N ARG A 74 -5.96 0.65 6.46
CA ARG A 74 -7.39 0.33 6.61
C ARG A 74 -7.91 -0.38 5.36
N VAL A 75 -7.71 0.23 4.21
CA VAL A 75 -8.03 -0.30 2.88
C VAL A 75 -6.74 -0.62 2.15
N PHE A 76 -6.72 -1.69 1.35
CA PHE A 76 -5.55 -2.09 0.58
C PHE A 76 -5.92 -2.37 -0.89
N PHE A 77 -5.18 -1.75 -1.80
CA PHE A 77 -5.26 -2.00 -3.25
C PHE A 77 -3.95 -2.64 -3.72
N GLY A 78 -4.04 -3.86 -4.25
CA GLY A 78 -2.90 -4.61 -4.76
C GLY A 78 -2.85 -4.67 -6.29
N THR A 79 -1.73 -5.16 -6.82
CA THR A 79 -1.60 -5.48 -8.25
C THR A 79 -1.91 -6.95 -8.48
N TRP A 80 -2.78 -7.25 -9.44
CA TRP A 80 -3.12 -8.63 -9.81
C TRP A 80 -1.88 -9.41 -10.25
N PHE A 81 -1.73 -10.66 -9.79
CA PHE A 81 -0.55 -11.52 -9.94
C PHE A 81 0.76 -11.03 -9.29
N SER A 82 0.75 -9.95 -8.50
CA SER A 82 1.93 -9.54 -7.74
C SER A 82 2.16 -10.44 -6.52
N THR A 83 3.33 -11.05 -6.41
CA THR A 83 3.74 -11.82 -5.22
C THR A 83 3.89 -10.93 -3.98
N LEU A 84 4.30 -9.67 -4.17
CA LEU A 84 4.34 -8.64 -3.11
C LEU A 84 2.93 -8.39 -2.57
N SER A 85 1.97 -8.11 -3.45
CA SER A 85 0.57 -7.88 -3.04
C SER A 85 -0.07 -9.12 -2.43
N GLY A 86 0.23 -10.31 -2.97
CA GLY A 86 -0.23 -11.57 -2.40
C GLY A 86 0.31 -11.83 -0.99
N TYR A 87 1.55 -11.43 -0.70
CA TYR A 87 2.10 -11.52 0.65
C TYR A 87 1.44 -10.52 1.62
N ILE A 88 1.18 -9.29 1.18
CA ILE A 88 0.45 -8.28 1.96
C ILE A 88 -0.93 -8.79 2.38
N ASN A 89 -1.71 -9.35 1.45
CA ASN A 89 -3.02 -9.93 1.75
C ASN A 89 -2.94 -11.07 2.78
N ARG A 90 -1.89 -11.91 2.73
CA ARG A 90 -1.67 -12.93 3.77
C ARG A 90 -1.41 -12.32 5.13
N MET A 91 -0.57 -11.28 5.22
CA MET A 91 -0.31 -10.59 6.49
C MET A 91 -1.55 -9.92 7.07
N ARG A 92 -2.38 -9.31 6.21
CA ARG A 92 -3.69 -8.75 6.61
C ARG A 92 -4.58 -9.84 7.20
N GLY A 93 -4.73 -10.98 6.50
CA GLY A 93 -5.52 -12.12 6.98
C GLY A 93 -5.03 -12.67 8.31
N TYR A 94 -3.71 -12.86 8.48
CA TYR A 94 -3.13 -13.31 9.76
C TYR A 94 -3.39 -12.32 10.89
N TYR A 95 -3.32 -11.02 10.62
CA TYR A 95 -3.60 -10.00 11.62
C TYR A 95 -5.08 -10.02 12.04
N ILE A 96 -6.00 -10.08 11.09
CA ILE A 96 -7.44 -10.17 11.34
C ILE A 96 -7.78 -11.41 12.16
N ALA A 97 -7.26 -12.57 11.75
CA ALA A 97 -7.49 -13.85 12.44
C ALA A 97 -6.94 -13.84 13.88
N LYS A 98 -5.73 -13.32 14.07
CA LYS A 98 -5.09 -13.27 15.41
C LYS A 98 -5.84 -12.37 16.39
N HIS A 99 -6.42 -11.27 15.89
CA HIS A 99 -7.05 -10.25 16.73
C HIS A 99 -8.58 -10.32 16.74
N ASN A 100 -9.18 -11.35 16.14
CA ASN A 100 -10.63 -11.53 16.00
C ASN A 100 -11.34 -10.28 15.43
N LEU A 101 -10.71 -9.61 14.45
CA LEU A 101 -11.28 -8.42 13.82
C LEU A 101 -12.44 -8.81 12.88
N GLU A 102 -13.13 -7.81 12.34
CA GLU A 102 -14.08 -8.01 11.26
C GLU A 102 -13.43 -8.78 10.12
N GLY A 103 -14.15 -9.75 9.55
CA GLY A 103 -13.62 -10.63 8.52
C GLY A 103 -12.92 -11.91 9.01
N HIS A 104 -12.68 -12.08 10.32
CA HIS A 104 -11.93 -13.26 10.80
C HIS A 104 -12.65 -14.60 10.60
N LYS A 105 -13.98 -14.60 10.42
CA LYS A 105 -14.78 -15.82 10.25
C LYS A 105 -15.00 -16.22 8.81
N ASP A 106 -15.21 -15.24 7.93
CA ASP A 106 -15.59 -15.44 6.52
C ASP A 106 -14.48 -15.06 5.53
N GLY A 107 -13.40 -14.43 6.00
CA GLY A 107 -12.27 -14.02 5.20
C GLY A 107 -12.48 -12.71 4.43
N THR A 108 -13.54 -11.96 4.74
CA THR A 108 -13.79 -10.64 4.14
C THR A 108 -12.72 -9.65 4.64
N MET A 109 -12.16 -8.81 3.76
CA MET A 109 -11.08 -7.86 4.09
C MET A 109 -11.28 -6.52 3.40
#